data_AF-A0A0T9L5Y1-F1
#
_entry.id   AF-A0A0T9L5Y1-F1
#
_cell.length_a   1.000
_cell.length_b   1.000
_cell.length_c   1.000
_cell.angle_alpha   90.00
_cell.angle_beta   90.00
_cell.angle_gamma   90.00
#
_symmetry.space_group_name_H-M   'P 1'
#
loop_
_entity.id
_entity.type
_entity.pdbx_description
1 polymer ?
#
loop_
_entity_poly.entity_id
_entity_poly.type
_entity_poly.pdbx_seq_one_letter_code
_entity_poly.pdbx_strand_id
1 'polypeptide(L)' 'MSRSQRLLDLIQILRRHRYPVTGAVLAEELAVSVRTLYRDIATLQQQGAQPPHSRRLYALMRIFFG' A
#
# COMPACT_ATOMS: atom_id res chain seq x y z
N MET A 1 14.80 -6.25 6.55
CA MET A 1 13.46 -6.09 7.18
C MET A 1 12.60 -7.32 6.89
N SER A 2 11.83 -7.81 7.87
CA SER A 2 10.89 -8.93 7.65
C SER A 2 9.70 -8.49 6.78
N ARG A 3 9.06 -9.43 6.10
CA ARG A 3 7.87 -9.13 5.27
C ARG A 3 6.74 -8.55 6.11
N SER A 4 6.42 -9.16 7.26
CA SER A 4 5.34 -8.71 8.13
C SER A 4 5.56 -7.30 8.67
N GLN A 5 6.80 -6.96 9.05
CA GLN A 5 7.14 -5.59 9.49
C GLN A 5 6.88 -4.59 8.36
N ARG A 6 7.33 -4.90 7.14
CA ARG A 6 7.13 -4.02 5.98
C ARG A 6 5.65 -3.81 5.64
N LEU A 7 4.83 -4.86 5.75
CA LEU A 7 3.38 -4.75 5.54
C LEU A 7 2.72 -3.85 6.58
N LEU A 8 3.15 -3.97 7.85
CA LEU A 8 2.68 -3.10 8.92
C LEU A 8 3.08 -1.65 8.66
N ASP A 9 4.35 -1.40 8.31
CA ASP A 9 4.87 -0.07 8.02
C ASP A 9 4.12 0.56 6.83
N LEU A 10 3.90 -0.20 5.75
CA LEU A 10 3.10 0.22 4.60
C LEU A 10 1.67 0.64 5.01
N ILE A 11 1.00 -0.12 5.88
CA ILE A 11 -0.31 0.27 6.41
C ILE A 11 -0.23 1.58 7.18
N GLN A 12 0.79 1.76 8.03
CA GLN A 12 0.93 3.00 8.83
C GLN A 12 1.17 4.22 7.94
N ILE A 13 2.02 4.09 6.92
CA ILE A 13 2.27 5.15 5.94
C ILE A 13 0.96 5.52 5.22
N LEU A 14 0.26 4.53 4.66
CA LEU A 14 -1.02 4.75 3.96
C LEU A 14 -2.10 5.39 4.85
N ARG A 15 -2.12 5.09 6.16
CA ARG A 15 -3.06 5.71 7.12
C ARG A 15 -2.71 7.16 7.45
N ARG A 16 -1.43 7.54 7.39
CA ARG A 16 -0.96 8.91 7.67
C ARG A 16 -1.19 9.84 6.49
N HIS A 17 -1.08 9.33 5.27
CA HIS A 17 -1.32 10.11 4.06
C HIS A 17 -2.81 10.36 3.82
N ARG A 18 -3.21 11.63 3.95
CA ARG A 18 -4.58 12.10 3.61
C ARG A 18 -4.76 12.33 2.10
N TYR A 19 -3.65 12.37 1.38
CA TYR A 19 -3.59 12.57 -0.06
C TYR A 19 -2.87 11.39 -0.72
N PRO A 20 -3.11 11.18 -2.00
CA PRO A 20 -2.36 10.24 -2.82
C PRO A 20 -0.86 10.48 -2.75
N VAL A 21 -0.13 9.37 -2.71
CA VAL A 21 1.32 9.36 -2.88
C VAL A 21 1.61 8.52 -4.12
N THR A 22 2.80 8.59 -4.71
CA THR A 22 3.17 7.70 -5.82
C THR A 22 3.80 6.43 -5.29
N GLY A 23 3.77 5.35 -6.09
CA GLY A 23 4.43 4.09 -5.71
C GLY A 23 5.95 4.25 -5.58
N ALA A 24 6.55 5.18 -6.32
CA ALA A 24 7.98 5.47 -6.22
C ALA A 24 8.35 6.06 -4.85
N VAL A 25 7.59 7.04 -4.37
CA VAL A 25 7.83 7.69 -3.07
C VAL A 25 7.66 6.70 -1.92
N LEU A 26 6.60 5.88 -1.95
CA LEU A 26 6.41 4.84 -0.93
C LEU A 26 7.54 3.79 -0.94
N ALA A 27 8.03 3.43 -2.12
CA ALA A 27 9.11 2.46 -2.25
C ALA A 27 10.42 3.02 -1.70
N GLU A 28 10.70 4.30 -1.95
CA GLU A 28 11.84 5.03 -1.39
C GLU A 28 11.76 5.11 0.14
N GLU A 29 10.61 5.51 0.70
CA GLU A 29 10.40 5.61 2.15
C GLU A 29 10.56 4.26 2.88
N LEU A 30 10.14 3.17 2.24
CA LEU A 30 10.30 1.81 2.75
C LEU A 30 11.65 1.16 2.42
N ALA A 31 12.53 1.86 1.69
CA ALA A 31 13.80 1.37 1.18
C ALA A 31 13.67 0.02 0.43
N VAL A 32 12.66 -0.09 -0.42
CA VAL A 32 12.41 -1.27 -1.28
C VAL A 32 12.25 -0.88 -2.74
N SER A 33 12.30 -1.87 -3.63
CA SER A 33 11.94 -1.63 -5.02
C SER A 33 10.42 -1.43 -5.18
N VAL A 34 10.03 -0.68 -6.20
CA VAL A 34 8.62 -0.49 -6.59
C VAL A 34 7.94 -1.85 -6.88
N ARG A 35 8.67 -2.82 -7.43
CA ARG A 35 8.17 -4.19 -7.65
C ARG A 35 7.83 -4.89 -6.34
N THR A 36 8.68 -4.75 -5.32
CA THR A 36 8.42 -5.32 -3.99
C THR A 36 7.22 -4.63 -3.35
N LEU A 37 7.14 -3.30 -3.43
CA LEU A 37 6.00 -2.53 -2.94
C LEU A 37 4.67 -3.04 -3.54
N TYR A 38 4.59 -3.22 -4.87
CA TYR A 38 3.37 -3.72 -5.50
C TYR A 38 2.99 -5.13 -5.07
N ARG A 39 3.97 -6.02 -4.82
CA ARG A 39 3.69 -7.35 -4.26
C ARG A 39 3.13 -7.28 -2.84
N ASP A 40 3.63 -6.36 -2.05
CA ASP A 40 3.14 -6.14 -0.69
C ASP A 40 1.73 -5.53 -0.68
N ILE A 41 1.46 -4.56 -1.55
CA ILE A 41 0.10 -4.03 -1.78
C ILE A 41 -0.85 -5.14 -2.20
N ALA A 42 -0.47 -5.99 -3.16
CA ALA A 42 -1.27 -7.15 -3.56
C ALA A 42 -1.51 -8.11 -2.38
N THR A 43 -0.51 -8.30 -1.52
CA THR A 43 -0.65 -9.12 -0.31
C THR A 43 -1.68 -8.51 0.65
N LEU A 44 -1.59 -7.20 0.91
CA LEU A 44 -2.55 -6.48 1.76
C LEU A 44 -3.96 -6.51 1.19
N GLN A 45 -4.12 -6.40 -0.13
CA GLN A 45 -5.41 -6.52 -0.80
C GLN A 45 -6.04 -7.89 -0.58
N GLN A 46 -5.27 -8.98 -0.72
CA GLN A 46 -5.77 -10.34 -0.48
C GLN A 46 -6.14 -10.56 0.99
N GLN A 47 -5.40 -9.97 1.93
CA GLN A 47 -5.70 -10.05 3.37
C GLN A 47 -6.92 -9.19 3.77
N GLY A 48 -7.14 -8.06 3.09
CA GLY A 48 -8.26 -7.15 3.32
C GLY A 48 -9.49 -7.42 2.45
N ALA A 49 -9.44 -8.39 1.54
CA ALA A 49 -10.55 -8.79 0.67
C ALA A 49 -11.60 -9.60 1.45
N GLN A 50 -12.37 -8.89 2.26
CA GLN A 50 -13.77 -9.21 2.58
C GLN A 50 -14.65 -8.38 1.59
N PRO A 51 -15.84 -8.88 1.15
CA PRO A 51 -16.47 -8.55 -0.15
C PRO A 51 -16.86 -7.06 -0.35
N PRO A 52 -17.20 -6.64 -1.60
CA PRO A 52 -16.73 -5.40 -2.22
C PRO A 52 -17.54 -4.16 -1.83
N HIS A 53 -17.40 -3.67 -0.60
CA HIS A 53 -18.04 -2.40 -0.20
C HIS A 53 -17.15 -1.48 0.66
N SER A 54 -15.90 -1.83 0.92
CA SER A 54 -14.96 -0.93 1.61
C SER A 54 -14.27 0.03 0.64
N ARG A 55 -14.99 1.10 0.25
CA ARG A 55 -14.56 2.23 -0.60
C ARG A 55 -13.25 2.93 -0.21
N ARG A 56 -12.61 2.56 0.90
CA ARG A 56 -11.41 3.25 1.44
C ARG A 56 -10.09 2.77 0.83
N LEU A 57 -9.95 1.48 0.49
CA LEU A 57 -8.70 0.96 -0.10
C LEU A 57 -8.66 1.19 -1.63
N TYR A 58 -9.78 1.03 -2.32
CA TYR A 58 -9.88 1.31 -3.75
C TYR A 58 -9.68 2.81 -4.09
N ALA A 59 -10.14 3.73 -3.22
CA ALA A 59 -9.94 5.16 -3.40
C ALA A 59 -8.47 5.58 -3.21
N LEU A 60 -7.76 4.98 -2.26
CA LEU A 60 -6.32 5.17 -2.11
C LEU A 60 -5.59 4.69 -3.37
N MET A 61 -5.89 3.48 -3.85
CA MET A 61 -5.19 2.88 -4.99
C MET A 61 -5.51 3.51 -6.36
N ARG A 62 -6.70 4.08 -6.55
CA ARG A 62 -7.07 4.78 -7.79
C ARG A 62 -6.18 6.01 -8.06
N ILE A 63 -5.39 6.43 -7.09
CA ILE A 63 -4.54 7.61 -7.20
C ILE A 63 -3.04 7.26 -7.16
N PHE A 64 -2.68 5.97 -7.04
CA PHE A 64 -1.32 5.47 -7.27
C PHE A 64 -1.08 5.01 -8.71
N PHE A 65 -2.14 4.84 -9.50
CA PHE A 65 -2.11 4.27 -10.86
C PHE A 65 -2.54 5.25 -11.97
N GLY A 66 -2.78 6.53 -11.62
CA GLY A 66 -3.12 7.61 -12.55
C GLY A 66 -1.99 8.63 -12.64
#